data_AF-A2EQH3-F1
#
_entry.id   AF-A2EQH3-F1
#
_cell.length_a   1.000
_cell.length_b   1.000
_cell.length_c   1.000
_cell.angle_alpha   90.00
_cell.angle_beta   90.00
_cell.angle_gamma   90.00
#
_symmetry.space_group_name_H-M   'P 1'
#
loop_
_entity.id
_entity.type
_entity.pdbx_description
1 polymer ?
#
loop_
_entity_poly.entity_id
_entity_poly.type
_entity_poly.pdbx_seq_one_letter_code
_entity_poly.pdbx_strand_id
1 'polypeptide(L)' 'MEAKDDDGNTPLIYASCNGNIEGVDSLISAGANIEAKNNNGFTPLIIASKRGQLEVV' A
#
# COMPACT_ATOMS: atom_id res chain seq x y z
N MET A 1 -5.95 15.16 0.69
CA MET A 1 -5.07 14.58 -0.33
C MET A 1 -4.15 13.61 0.38
N GLU A 2 -4.04 12.37 -0.07
CA GLU A 2 -3.11 11.40 0.52
C GLU A 2 -1.66 11.79 0.25
N ALA A 3 -0.79 11.57 1.24
CA ALA A 3 0.64 11.80 1.07
C ALA A 3 1.22 10.78 0.07
N LYS A 4 2.12 11.26 -0.78
CA LYS A 4 2.89 10.45 -1.73
C LYS A 4 4.35 10.89 -1.71
N ASP A 5 5.26 9.95 -1.89
CA ASP A 5 6.66 10.25 -2.19
C ASP A 5 6.85 10.63 -3.67
N ASP A 6 8.10 10.86 -4.08
CA ASP A 6 8.46 11.19 -5.46
C ASP A 6 8.16 10.06 -6.46
N ASP A 7 8.08 8.82 -5.98
CA ASP A 7 7.70 7.63 -6.76
C ASP A 7 6.17 7.41 -6.80
N GLY A 8 5.39 8.26 -6.16
CA GLY A 8 3.94 8.16 -6.06
C GLY A 8 3.45 7.10 -5.07
N ASN A 9 4.32 6.50 -4.27
CA ASN A 9 3.97 5.53 -3.25
C ASN A 9 3.22 6.20 -2.10
N THR A 10 2.10 5.61 -1.71
CA THR A 10 1.36 6.00 -0.50
C THR A 10 1.90 5.24 0.72
N PRO A 11 1.59 5.69 1.95
CA PRO A 11 1.86 4.90 3.16
C PRO A 11 1.31 3.48 3.08
N LEU A 12 0.15 3.29 2.43
CA LEU A 12 -0.46 1.97 2.25
C LEU A 12 0.38 1.09 1.33
N ILE A 13 0.96 1.64 0.25
CA ILE A 13 1.89 0.89 -0.61
C ILE A 13 3.12 0.40 0.19
N TYR A 14 3.67 1.23 1.08
CA TYR A 14 4.79 0.82 1.92
C TYR A 14 4.41 -0.24 2.95
N ALA A 15 3.28 -0.08 3.64
CA ALA A 15 2.78 -1.07 4.59
C ALA A 15 2.56 -2.43 3.90
N SER A 16 1.92 -2.42 2.73
CA SER A 16 1.72 -3.62 1.90
C SER A 16 3.02 -4.23 1.38
N CYS A 17 4.01 -3.42 1.00
CA CYS A 17 5.33 -3.91 0.59
C CYS A 17 6.06 -4.66 1.70
N ASN A 18 5.93 -4.17 2.93
CA ASN A 18 6.63 -4.68 4.10
C ASN A 18 5.88 -5.82 4.82
N GLY A 19 4.67 -6.18 4.37
CA GLY A 19 3.85 -7.18 5.06
C GLY A 19 3.30 -6.69 6.41
N ASN A 20 3.21 -5.37 6.62
CA ASN A 20 2.79 -4.81 7.91
C ASN A 20 1.26 -4.77 8.02
N ILE A 21 0.66 -5.87 8.50
CA ILE A 21 -0.79 -6.03 8.65
C ILE A 21 -1.42 -4.94 9.51
N GLU A 22 -0.86 -4.68 10.69
CA GLU A 22 -1.39 -3.66 11.60
C GLU A 22 -1.37 -2.27 10.95
N GLY A 23 -0.32 -1.97 10.19
CA GLY A 23 -0.20 -0.74 9.42
C GLY A 23 -1.22 -0.65 8.30
N VAL A 24 -1.43 -1.74 7.55
CA VAL A 24 -2.45 -1.83 6.49
C VAL A 24 -3.84 -1.58 7.06
N ASP A 25 -4.22 -2.28 8.13
CA ASP A 25 -5.54 -2.15 8.78
C ASP A 25 -5.78 -0.75 9.33
N SER A 26 -4.77 -0.18 9.98
CA SER A 26 -4.84 1.19 10.53
C SER A 26 -5.04 2.22 9.42
N LEU A 27 -4.34 2.09 8.29
CA LEU A 27 -4.45 3.01 7.17
C LEU A 27 -5.80 2.87 6.45
N ILE A 28 -6.29 1.64 6.24
CA ILE A 28 -7.64 1.40 5.67
C ILE A 28 -8.71 2.02 6.58
N SER A 29 -8.59 1.82 7.90
CA SER A 29 -9.51 2.39 8.88
C SER A 29 -9.49 3.92 8.90
N ALA A 30 -8.34 4.52 8.59
CA ALA A 30 -8.18 5.97 8.43
C ALA A 30 -8.68 6.51 7.07
N GLY A 31 -9.21 5.65 6.19
CA GLY A 31 -9.75 6.02 4.89
C GLY A 31 -8.71 6.12 3.78
N ALA A 32 -7.57 5.40 3.89
CA ALA A 32 -6.61 5.30 2.80
C ALA A 32 -7.27 4.67 1.55
N ASN A 33 -6.90 5.19 0.39
CA ASN A 33 -7.34 4.70 -0.90
C ASN A 33 -6.60 3.40 -1.24
N ILE A 34 -7.30 2.29 -1.08
CA ILE A 34 -6.80 0.95 -1.37
C ILE A 34 -6.41 0.74 -2.84
N GLU A 35 -6.96 1.54 -3.75
CA GLU A 35 -6.68 1.50 -5.19
C GLU A 35 -5.67 2.57 -5.64
N ALA A 36 -4.99 3.26 -4.71
CA ALA A 36 -3.98 4.24 -5.04
C ALA A 36 -2.86 3.62 -5.88
N LYS A 37 -2.53 4.26 -7.00
CA LYS A 37 -1.42 3.83 -7.87
C LYS A 37 -0.20 4.70 -7.65
N ASN A 38 0.98 4.07 -7.57
CA ASN A 38 2.26 4.76 -7.71
C ASN A 38 2.55 5.12 -9.17
N ASN A 39 3.68 5.77 -9.44
CA ASN A 39 4.05 6.23 -10.78
C ASN A 39 4.23 5.08 -11.79
N ASN A 40 4.48 3.87 -11.30
CA ASN A 40 4.58 2.66 -12.12
C ASN A 40 3.22 1.97 -12.34
N GLY A 41 2.13 2.54 -11.83
CA GLY A 41 0.79 1.99 -11.94
C GLY A 41 0.47 0.86 -10.96
N PHE A 42 1.33 0.59 -9.97
CA PHE A 42 1.11 -0.47 -8.98
C PHE A 42 0.26 0.01 -7.82
N THR A 43 -0.72 -0.81 -7.44
CA THR A 43 -1.54 -0.65 -6.24
C THR A 43 -0.84 -1.32 -5.04
N PRO A 44 -1.25 -1.01 -3.79
CA PRO A 44 -0.77 -1.71 -2.60
C PRO A 44 -0.87 -3.24 -2.73
N LEU A 45 -2.01 -3.75 -3.23
CA LEU A 45 -2.23 -5.18 -3.44
C LEU A 45 -1.25 -5.79 -4.46
N ILE A 46 -1.01 -5.11 -5.59
CA ILE A 46 -0.02 -5.59 -6.58
C ILE A 46 1.37 -5.69 -5.96
N ILE A 47 1.75 -4.71 -5.12
CA ILE A 47 3.04 -4.71 -4.44
C ILE A 47 3.13 -5.84 -3.40
N ALA A 48 2.11 -6.06 -2.58
CA ALA A 48 2.05 -7.17 -1.63
C ALA A 48 2.19 -8.52 -2.35
N SER A 49 1.42 -8.74 -3.42
CA SER A 49 1.49 -9.95 -4.24
C SER A 49 2.87 -10.16 -4.87
N LYS A 50 3.48 -9.10 -5.42
CA LYS A 50 4.84 -9.16 -6.00
C LYS A 50 5.91 -9.50 -4.96
N ARG A 51 5.70 -9.08 -3.70
CA ARG A 51 6.62 -9.33 -2.58
C ARG A 51 6.33 -10.63 -1.83
N GLY A 52 5.23 -11.32 -2.15
CA GLY A 52 4.82 -12.56 -1.47
C GLY A 52 4.30 -12.35 -0.05
N GLN A 53 3.73 -11.17 0.24
CA GLN A 53 3.18 -10.84 1.56
C GLN A 53 1.79 -11.47 1.74
N LEU A 54 1.74 -12.79 1.94
CA LEU A 54 0.51 -13.58 1.91
C LEU A 54 -0.55 -13.15 2.93
N GLU A 55 -0.15 -12.58 4.06
CA GLU A 55 -1.10 -12.10 5.07
C GLU A 55 -1.78 -10.79 4.64
N VAL A 56 -1.16 -10.00 3.74
CA VAL A 56 -1.70 -8.73 3.22
C VAL A 56 -2.59 -8.94 1.98
N VAL A 57 -2.30 -9.98 1.17
CA VAL A 57 -3.00 -10.28 -0.10
C VAL A 57 -4.38 -10.88 0.14
#